data_AF-A0A2K3K5N4-F1
#
_entry.id   AF-A0A2K3K5N4-F1
#
_cell.length_a   1.000
_cell.length_b   1.000
_cell.length_c   1.000
_cell.angle_alpha   90.00
_cell.angle_beta   90.00
_cell.angle_gamma   90.00
#
_symmetry.space_group_name_H-M   'P 1'
#
loop_
_entity.id
_entity.type
_entity.pdbx_description
1 polymer ?
#
loop_
_entity_poly.entity_id
_entity_poly.type
_entity_poly.pdbx_seq_one_letter_code
_entity_poly.pdbx_strand_id
1 'polypeptide(L)'
;MASFLNNIFGSPDKKYNIKLDKTFNKDPLAWSRALVRHHCGKFSIAAVQANMDMEDQSLVEVGTNALFVGVYDGHKGKATAIYIREHILGEILSESSFH
;
A
#
# COMPACT_ATOMS: atom_id res chain seq x y z
N MET A 1 -2.44 20.68 -3.76
CA MET A 1 -2.56 19.46 -2.94
C MET A 1 -1.36 18.58 -3.22
N ALA A 2 -0.73 18.05 -2.17
CA ALA A 2 0.70 17.80 -2.08
C ALA A 2 1.28 16.81 -3.11
N SER A 3 2.32 17.24 -3.83
CA SER A 3 3.13 16.41 -4.74
C SER A 3 3.93 15.30 -4.02
N PHE A 4 3.87 15.24 -2.69
CA PHE A 4 4.49 14.19 -1.88
C PHE A 4 3.89 12.79 -2.14
N LEU A 5 2.62 12.73 -2.54
CA LEU A 5 1.98 11.47 -2.98
C LEU A 5 2.54 10.94 -4.31
N ASN A 6 3.41 11.65 -5.03
CA ASN A 6 4.05 11.07 -6.22
C ASN A 6 5.29 10.23 -5.86
N ASN A 7 5.83 10.37 -4.64
CA ASN A 7 7.08 9.72 -4.22
C ASN A 7 6.91 8.51 -3.30
N ILE A 8 5.70 8.24 -2.79
CA ILE A 8 5.38 7.01 -2.06
C ILE A 8 5.04 5.85 -3.03
N PHE A 9 4.66 6.18 -4.26
CA PHE A 9 4.06 5.27 -5.25
C PHE A 9 4.89 5.13 -6.53
N GLY A 10 6.17 5.55 -6.50
CA GLY A 10 7.09 5.45 -7.62
C GLY A 10 7.35 3.99 -8.04
N SER A 11 7.24 3.72 -9.35
CA SER A 11 7.45 2.42 -9.99
C SER A 11 8.84 1.82 -9.71
N PRO A 12 8.97 0.65 -9.05
CA PRO A 12 10.22 -0.07 -8.99
C PRO A 12 10.32 -1.06 -10.16
N ASP A 13 11.29 -0.81 -11.02
CA ASP A 13 11.61 -1.54 -12.24
C ASP A 13 12.09 -2.99 -12.03
N LYS A 14 11.66 -3.88 -12.93
CA LYS A 14 12.27 -5.08 -13.56
C LYS A 14 13.24 -6.04 -12.81
N LYS A 15 13.47 -5.95 -11.50
CA LYS A 15 14.54 -6.76 -10.86
C LYS A 15 14.17 -8.23 -10.53
N TYR A 16 12.89 -8.60 -10.53
CA TYR A 16 12.44 -9.92 -10.03
C TYR A 16 11.69 -10.80 -11.03
N ASN A 17 11.69 -10.45 -12.32
CA ASN A 17 11.06 -11.26 -13.38
C ASN A 17 9.60 -11.69 -13.08
N ILE A 18 8.87 -10.90 -12.29
CA ILE A 18 7.44 -11.09 -12.12
C ILE A 18 6.81 -10.70 -13.46
N LYS A 19 6.39 -11.70 -14.24
CA LYS A 19 5.52 -11.49 -15.40
C LYS A 19 4.16 -11.02 -14.89
N LEU A 20 4.06 -9.74 -14.56
CA LEU A 20 2.77 -9.11 -14.38
C LEU A 20 2.11 -9.08 -15.77
N ASP A 21 0.88 -9.58 -15.86
CA ASP A 21 0.19 -9.69 -17.13
C ASP A 21 0.24 -8.34 -17.87
N LYS A 22 0.54 -8.39 -19.17
CA LYS A 22 0.57 -7.18 -20.01
C LYS A 22 -0.79 -6.47 -19.98
N THR A 23 -1.88 -7.19 -19.68
CA THR A 23 -3.21 -6.63 -19.49
C THR A 23 -3.28 -5.76 -18.22
N PHE A 24 -2.81 -6.27 -17.08
CA PHE A 24 -2.82 -5.55 -15.80
C PHE A 24 -2.00 -4.25 -15.87
N ASN A 25 -0.80 -4.28 -16.45
CA ASN A 25 0.03 -3.08 -16.60
C ASN A 25 -0.53 -2.02 -17.57
N LYS A 26 -1.51 -2.39 -18.39
CA LYS A 26 -2.17 -1.49 -19.34
C LYS A 26 -3.52 -0.99 -18.83
N ASP A 27 -4.02 -1.55 -17.74
CA ASP A 27 -5.28 -1.15 -17.15
C ASP A 27 -5.05 0.13 -16.31
N PRO A 28 -5.69 1.26 -16.67
CA PRO A 28 -5.52 2.52 -15.92
C PRO A 28 -6.11 2.46 -14.50
N LEU A 29 -6.96 1.47 -14.21
CA LEU A 29 -7.55 1.23 -12.89
C LEU A 29 -6.69 0.28 -12.04
N ALA A 30 -5.72 -0.39 -12.65
CA ALA A 30 -4.82 -1.30 -11.97
C ALA A 30 -3.52 -0.59 -11.58
N TRP A 31 -3.03 -0.90 -10.39
CA TRP A 31 -1.72 -0.46 -9.94
C TRP A 31 -1.03 -1.56 -9.16
N SER A 32 0.30 -1.54 -9.18
CA SER A 32 1.09 -2.49 -8.41
C SER A 32 2.41 -1.88 -7.97
N ARG A 33 2.93 -2.44 -6.88
CA ARG A 33 4.30 -2.26 -6.44
C ARG A 33 5.04 -3.56 -6.69
N ALA A 34 6.08 -3.50 -7.51
CA ALA A 34 6.96 -4.63 -7.73
C ALA A 34 7.59 -5.12 -6.42
N LEU A 35 8.12 -6.34 -6.43
CA LEU A 35 8.74 -6.94 -5.26
C LEU A 35 9.86 -6.05 -4.69
N VAL A 36 9.71 -5.60 -3.46
CA VAL A 36 10.67 -4.80 -2.69
C VAL A 36 11.35 -5.70 -1.66
N ARG A 37 12.64 -5.43 -1.36
CA ARG A 37 13.36 -6.08 -0.26
C ARG A 37 13.23 -5.28 1.02
N HIS A 38 13.07 -6.01 2.12
CA HIS A 38 13.13 -5.54 3.48
C HIS A 38 14.10 -6.42 4.28
N HIS A 39 14.56 -5.95 5.45
CA HIS A 39 15.47 -6.69 6.32
C HIS A 39 14.93 -8.08 6.71
N CYS A 40 13.60 -8.23 6.82
CA CYS A 40 12.95 -9.48 7.19
C CYS A 40 12.41 -10.29 6.00
N GLY A 41 12.59 -9.83 4.75
CA GLY A 41 12.06 -10.56 3.59
C GLY A 41 11.82 -9.72 2.33
N LYS A 42 10.78 -10.08 1.58
CA LYS A 42 10.37 -9.39 0.35
C LYS A 42 8.85 -9.28 0.29
N PHE A 43 8.32 -8.18 -0.24
CA PHE A 43 6.88 -7.98 -0.42
C PHE A 43 6.57 -7.25 -1.73
N SER A 44 5.38 -7.47 -2.27
CA SER A 44 4.83 -6.78 -3.44
C SER A 44 3.36 -6.46 -3.18
N ILE A 45 2.80 -5.50 -3.91
CA ILE A 45 1.39 -5.09 -3.77
C ILE A 45 0.77 -5.01 -5.16
N ALA A 46 -0.50 -5.33 -5.28
CA ALA A 46 -1.30 -5.07 -6.48
C ALA A 46 -2.74 -4.77 -6.06
N ALA A 47 -3.40 -3.85 -6.74
CA ALA A 47 -4.82 -3.56 -6.57
C ALA A 47 -5.43 -3.08 -7.88
N VAL A 48 -6.74 -3.26 -8.02
CA VAL A 48 -7.54 -2.84 -9.18
C VAL A 48 -8.76 -2.10 -8.68
N GLN A 49 -9.00 -0.91 -9.20
CA GLN A 49 -10.17 -0.11 -8.86
C GLN A 49 -11.41 -0.66 -9.58
N ALA A 50 -12.41 -1.11 -8.81
CA ALA A 50 -13.69 -1.60 -9.35
C ALA A 50 -14.79 -0.53 -9.36
N ASN A 51 -14.80 0.35 -8.35
CA ASN A 51 -15.82 1.39 -8.17
C ASN A 51 -15.39 2.73 -8.80
N MET A 52 -16.32 3.68 -8.91
CA MET A 52 -16.02 5.03 -9.45
C MET A 52 -14.93 5.74 -8.63
N ASP A 53 -14.93 5.52 -7.32
CA ASP A 53 -13.88 5.90 -6.40
C ASP A 53 -13.13 4.64 -5.91
N MET A 54 -11.81 4.71 -5.75
CA MET A 54 -11.05 3.69 -5.02
C MET A 54 -11.36 3.82 -3.52
N GLU A 55 -12.27 3.00 -3.02
CA GLU A 55 -12.64 2.96 -1.61
C GLU A 55 -11.58 2.22 -0.78
N ASP A 56 -11.00 1.16 -1.32
CA ASP A 56 -9.94 0.41 -0.65
C ASP A 56 -8.69 1.25 -0.43
N GLN A 57 -8.09 1.10 0.73
CA GLN A 57 -6.84 1.73 1.12
C GLN A 57 -5.84 0.68 1.57
N SER A 58 -4.56 1.00 1.48
CA SER A 58 -3.50 0.16 2.05
C SER A 58 -2.39 1.01 2.65
N LEU A 59 -1.65 0.43 3.60
CA LEU A 59 -0.45 1.01 4.22
C LEU A 59 0.60 -0.09 4.32
N VAL A 60 1.83 0.23 3.91
CA VAL A 60 2.99 -0.63 4.20
C VAL A 60 4.08 0.20 4.80
N GLU A 61 4.42 -0.12 6.04
CA GLU A 61 5.45 0.56 6.82
C GLU A 61 6.54 -0.41 7.21
N VAL A 62 7.76 0.02 6.97
CA VAL A 62 8.94 -0.84 6.93
C VAL A 62 9.91 -0.39 8.02
N GLY A 63 9.86 -1.04 9.19
CA GLY A 63 10.74 -0.76 10.32
C GLY A 63 12.06 -1.54 10.23
N THR A 64 13.00 -1.31 11.15
CA THR A 64 14.30 -2.03 11.13
C THR A 64 14.14 -3.54 11.27
N ASN A 65 13.26 -3.98 12.19
CA ASN A 65 13.05 -5.40 12.53
C ASN A 65 11.57 -5.83 12.42
N ALA A 66 10.73 -5.01 11.80
CA ALA A 66 9.29 -5.24 11.71
C ALA A 66 8.75 -4.76 10.36
N LEU A 67 7.67 -5.37 9.93
CA LEU A 67 6.90 -4.98 8.76
C LEU A 67 5.45 -4.84 9.19
N PHE A 68 4.86 -3.66 8.95
CA PHE A 68 3.43 -3.44 9.11
C PHE A 68 2.77 -3.42 7.74
N VAL A 69 1.69 -4.19 7.59
CA VAL A 69 0.87 -4.23 6.37
C VAL A 69 -0.59 -4.08 6.78
N GLY A 70 -1.25 -3.07 6.22
CA GLY A 70 -2.67 -2.83 6.36
C GLY A 70 -3.38 -2.84 5.01
N VAL A 71 -4.52 -3.52 4.94
CA VAL A 71 -5.45 -3.50 3.80
C VAL A 71 -6.83 -3.20 4.36
N TYR A 72 -7.46 -2.14 3.85
CA TYR A 72 -8.71 -1.60 4.40
C TYR A 72 -9.73 -1.51 3.27
N ASP A 73 -10.75 -2.35 3.31
CA ASP A 73 -11.88 -2.34 2.38
C ASP A 73 -12.84 -1.19 2.79
N GLY A 74 -12.99 -0.21 1.89
CA GLY A 74 -13.87 0.93 2.13
C GLY A 74 -15.27 0.66 1.62
N HIS A 75 -16.30 1.10 2.34
CA HIS A 75 -17.69 0.94 1.91
C HIS A 75 -18.49 2.23 2.15
N LYS A 76 -19.27 2.65 1.13
CA LYS A 76 -20.07 3.89 1.13
C LYS A 76 -19.19 5.14 1.24
N GLY A 77 -18.06 5.13 0.54
CA GLY A 77 -17.06 6.17 0.51
C GLY A 77 -15.72 5.73 1.13
N LYS A 78 -14.66 6.44 0.75
CA LYS A 78 -13.27 6.17 1.17
C LYS A 78 -12.87 6.76 2.52
N ALA A 79 -13.73 7.56 3.15
CA ALA A 79 -13.36 8.37 4.32
C ALA A 79 -12.86 7.52 5.50
N THR A 80 -13.57 6.45 5.86
CA THR A 80 -13.20 5.59 6.98
C THR A 80 -11.90 4.81 6.69
N ALA A 81 -11.76 4.26 5.48
CA ALA A 81 -10.55 3.53 5.09
C ALA A 81 -9.32 4.46 5.08
N ILE A 82 -9.49 5.72 4.65
CA ILE A 82 -8.45 6.75 4.73
C ILE A 82 -8.10 7.07 6.19
N TYR A 83 -9.11 7.28 7.04
CA TYR A 83 -8.90 7.58 8.45
C TYR A 83 -8.10 6.46 9.13
N ILE A 84 -8.48 5.19 8.93
CA ILE A 84 -7.75 4.04 9.49
C ILE A 84 -6.31 4.03 8.99
N ARG A 85 -6.09 4.15 7.67
CA ARG A 85 -4.75 4.20 7.06
C ARG A 85 -3.85 5.27 7.70
N GLU A 86 -4.40 6.41 8.07
CA GLU A 86 -3.64 7.54 8.60
C GLU A 86 -3.34 7.44 10.10
N HIS A 87 -4.15 6.72 10.87
CA HIS A 87 -4.07 6.75 12.35
C HIS A 87 -3.65 5.41 12.97
N ILE A 88 -4.03 4.27 12.39
CA ILE A 88 -3.92 2.97 13.08
C ILE A 88 -2.49 2.59 13.46
N LEU A 89 -1.50 2.92 12.62
CA LEU A 89 -0.11 2.63 12.97
C LEU A 89 0.37 3.47 14.15
N GLY A 90 -0.04 4.74 14.21
CA GLY A 90 0.27 5.62 15.34
C GLY A 90 -0.31 5.08 16.64
N GLU A 91 -1.55 4.60 16.62
CA GLU A 91 -2.21 3.97 17.77
C GLU A 91 -1.50 2.66 18.19
N ILE A 92 -1.16 1.78 17.24
CA ILE A 92 -0.45 0.52 17.56
C ILE A 92 0.92 0.80 18.18
N LEU A 93 1.65 1.78 17.66
CA LEU A 93 2.97 2.14 18.17
C LEU A 93 2.87 2.82 19.55
N SER A 94 1.85 3.64 19.78
CA SER A 94 1.63 4.28 21.09
C SER A 94 1.32 3.24 22.17
N GLU A 95 0.48 2.24 21.89
CA GLU A 95 0.18 1.14 22.80
C GLU A 95 1.42 0.27 23.09
N SER A 96 2.25 0.02 22.07
CA SER A 96 3.48 -0.76 22.24
C SER A 96 4.56 -0.07 23.08
N SER A 97 4.45 1.24 23.31
CA SER A 97 5.40 2.03 24.11
C SER A 97 5.13 1.95 25.62
N PHE A 98 4.04 1.29 26.04
CA PHE A 98 3.66 1.10 27.45
C PHE A 98 4.08 -0.28 28.03
N HIS A 99 4.87 -1.06 27.29
CA HIS A 99 5.48 -2.32 27.71
C HIS A 99 6.98 -2.34 27.44
#